data_AF-A0A972DBL3-F1
#
_entry.id   AF-A0A972DBL3-F1
#
_cell.length_a   1.000
_cell.length_b   1.000
_cell.length_c   1.000
_cell.angle_alpha   90.00
_cell.angle_beta   90.00
_cell.angle_gamma   90.00
#
_symmetry.space_group_name_H-M   'P 1'
#
loop_
_entity.id
_entity.type
_entity.pdbx_description
1 polymer ?
#
loop_
_entity_poly.entity_id
_entity_poly.type
_entity_poly.pdbx_seq_one_letter_code
_entity_poly.pdbx_strand_id
1 'polypeptide(L)'
;MSAEAATTSEQPSGKPQRRFRNYLLDPRFQMKYVGMVVAVTLVVASVFGAFVYDFSRGLTESAFANQILHEEYDAATIKRLQEAAEAEDRRVLVAIILGIAALSVALGLTGIVVSHKVVGPAYKLRLLMDEVAGGKLHVAGRLRKGDELQSVFESFEAMIDALRAERARDVEELEAAVAAAREQGTEAALERVLQVSNRMRATLD
;
A
#
# COMPACT_ATOMS: atom_id res chain seq x y z
N MET A 1 31.21 39.97 -44.95
CA MET A 1 31.48 38.53 -44.77
C MET A 1 32.30 38.36 -43.52
N SER A 2 31.67 38.02 -42.39
CA SER A 2 32.32 37.49 -41.19
C SER A 2 31.27 36.73 -40.40
N ALA A 3 31.65 35.57 -39.88
CA ALA A 3 30.81 34.47 -39.44
C ALA A 3 29.95 34.78 -38.21
N GLU A 4 28.67 34.44 -38.29
CA GLU A 4 27.74 34.37 -37.15
C GLU A 4 27.71 32.92 -36.68
N ALA A 5 28.31 32.67 -35.52
CA ALA A 5 28.40 31.35 -34.91
C ALA A 5 27.04 30.96 -34.32
N ALA A 6 26.34 30.03 -34.97
CA ALA A 6 25.15 29.40 -34.43
C ALA A 6 25.53 28.48 -33.28
N THR A 7 25.22 28.87 -32.04
CA THR A 7 25.24 27.97 -30.88
C THR A 7 23.93 27.20 -30.82
N THR A 8 23.92 25.97 -31.32
CA THR A 8 22.84 25.00 -31.10
C THR A 8 22.91 24.54 -29.65
N SER A 9 21.97 24.96 -28.81
CA SER A 9 21.78 24.40 -27.47
C SER A 9 21.03 23.06 -27.59
N GLU A 10 21.77 21.95 -27.55
CA GLU A 10 21.17 20.63 -27.31
C GLU A 10 20.54 20.59 -25.91
N GLN A 11 19.23 20.38 -25.83
CA GLN A 11 18.58 19.99 -24.58
C GLN A 11 18.78 18.48 -24.36
N PRO A 12 19.22 18.04 -23.17
CA PRO A 12 19.25 16.61 -22.87
C PRO A 12 17.84 16.11 -22.60
N SER A 13 17.22 15.45 -23.58
CA SER A 13 15.96 14.71 -23.42
C SER A 13 16.20 13.35 -22.74
N GLY A 14 16.52 13.36 -21.45
CA GLY A 14 16.58 12.14 -20.64
C GLY A 14 15.26 11.87 -19.94
N LYS A 15 14.50 10.85 -20.35
CA LYS A 15 13.37 10.33 -19.54
C LYS A 15 13.91 9.97 -18.15
N PRO A 16 13.30 10.45 -17.04
CA PRO A 16 13.78 10.12 -15.70
C PRO A 16 13.64 8.61 -15.47
N GLN A 17 14.77 7.91 -15.42
CA GLN A 17 14.83 6.51 -15.04
C GLN A 17 14.33 6.39 -13.59
N ARG A 18 13.12 5.83 -13.42
CA ARG A 18 12.54 5.59 -12.11
C ARG A 18 13.39 4.55 -11.37
N ARG A 19 14.27 5.00 -10.49
CA ARG A 19 15.05 4.13 -9.60
C ARG A 19 14.09 3.28 -8.75
N PHE A 20 14.20 1.96 -8.87
CA PHE A 20 13.51 0.96 -8.04
C PHE A 20 13.72 1.14 -6.53
N ARG A 21 14.70 1.96 -6.13
CA ARG A 21 14.98 2.33 -4.73
C ARG A 21 13.83 3.11 -4.05
N ASN A 22 12.83 3.57 -4.81
CA ASN A 22 11.67 4.29 -4.28
C ASN A 22 10.46 3.41 -3.95
N TYR A 23 10.58 2.08 -4.02
CA TYR A 23 9.49 1.15 -3.67
C TYR A 23 9.33 0.97 -2.14
N LEU A 24 10.34 1.38 -1.37
CA LEU A 24 10.42 1.26 0.08
C LEU A 24 10.41 2.64 0.74
N LEU A 25 9.36 3.43 0.53
CA LEU A 25 9.22 4.71 1.25
C LEU A 25 8.86 4.51 2.73
N ASP A 26 8.19 3.41 3.08
CA ASP A 26 7.90 3.02 4.47
C ASP A 26 7.94 1.49 4.67
N PRO A 27 9.14 0.89 4.82
CA PRO A 27 9.31 -0.56 4.93
C PRO A 27 8.60 -1.17 6.15
N ARG A 28 8.47 -0.40 7.23
CA ARG A 28 8.01 -0.90 8.52
C ARG A 28 6.53 -1.28 8.50
N PHE A 29 5.69 -0.48 7.85
CA PHE A 29 4.26 -0.75 7.76
C PHE A 29 3.99 -1.97 6.87
N GLN A 30 4.59 -1.99 5.68
CA GLN A 30 4.44 -3.08 4.72
C GLN A 30 4.92 -4.42 5.27
N MET A 31 6.11 -4.46 5.91
CA MET A 31 6.65 -5.70 6.47
C MET A 31 5.82 -6.24 7.63
N LYS A 32 5.15 -5.38 8.41
CA LYS A 32 4.27 -5.81 9.50
C LYS A 32 3.09 -6.65 8.98
N TYR A 33 2.37 -6.15 7.97
CA TYR A 33 1.17 -6.84 7.45
C TYR A 33 1.54 -8.00 6.53
N VAL A 34 2.55 -7.84 5.67
CA VAL A 34 3.04 -8.96 4.84
C VAL A 34 3.54 -10.09 5.72
N GLY A 35 4.32 -9.77 6.76
CA GLY A 35 4.79 -10.75 7.74
C GLY A 35 3.65 -11.44 8.48
N MET A 36 2.62 -10.70 8.89
CA MET A 36 1.42 -11.26 9.52
C MET A 36 0.69 -12.24 8.59
N VAL A 37 0.49 -11.88 7.31
CA VAL A 37 -0.17 -12.76 6.32
C VAL A 37 0.65 -14.02 6.08
N VAL A 38 1.97 -13.90 5.91
CA VAL A 38 2.87 -15.06 5.73
C VAL A 38 2.86 -15.94 6.98
N ALA A 39 2.89 -15.37 8.18
CA ALA A 39 2.85 -16.13 9.43
C ALA A 39 1.54 -16.92 9.58
N VAL A 40 0.39 -16.27 9.34
CA VAL A 40 -0.92 -16.95 9.37
C VAL A 40 -0.97 -18.05 8.31
N THR A 41 -0.46 -17.78 7.11
CA THR A 41 -0.37 -18.79 6.04
C THR A 41 0.46 -19.99 6.48
N LEU A 42 1.64 -19.77 7.09
CA LEU A 42 2.50 -20.85 7.57
C LEU A 42 1.80 -21.69 8.64
N VAL A 43 1.07 -21.06 9.57
CA VAL A 43 0.31 -21.77 10.60
C VAL A 43 -0.78 -22.64 9.96
N VAL A 44 -1.63 -22.06 9.12
CA VAL A 44 -2.72 -22.80 8.46
C VAL A 44 -2.17 -23.91 7.56
N ALA A 45 -1.15 -23.61 6.77
CA ALA A 45 -0.56 -24.56 5.85
C ALA A 45 0.21 -25.68 6.59
N SER A 46 0.79 -25.41 7.76
CA SER A 46 1.40 -26.45 8.58
C SER A 46 0.37 -27.39 9.19
N VAL A 47 -0.75 -26.84 9.71
CA VAL A 47 -1.87 -27.66 10.22
C VAL A 47 -2.44 -28.54 9.11
N PHE A 48 -2.69 -27.95 7.94
CA PHE A 48 -3.20 -28.69 6.80
C PHE A 48 -2.17 -29.69 6.25
N GLY A 49 -0.89 -29.32 6.21
CA GLY A 49 0.20 -30.20 5.80
C GLY A 49 0.34 -31.41 6.71
N ALA A 50 0.22 -31.24 8.03
CA ALA A 50 0.19 -32.35 8.98
C ALA A 50 -1.00 -33.29 8.71
N PHE A 51 -2.21 -32.72 8.52
CA PHE A 51 -3.39 -33.51 8.18
C PHE A 51 -3.22 -34.31 6.88
N VAL A 52 -2.69 -33.68 5.82
CA VAL A 52 -2.43 -34.34 4.53
C VAL A 52 -1.38 -35.44 4.67
N TYR A 53 -0.33 -35.20 5.46
CA TYR A 53 0.71 -36.19 5.69
C TYR A 53 0.20 -37.41 6.47
N ASP A 54 -0.56 -37.19 7.54
CA ASP A 54 -1.17 -38.27 8.33
C ASP A 54 -2.15 -39.09 7.48
N PHE A 55 -2.97 -38.41 6.66
CA PHE A 55 -3.87 -39.06 5.72
C PHE A 55 -3.12 -39.86 4.65
N SER A 56 -2.04 -39.31 4.10
CA SER A 56 -1.19 -40.00 3.11
C SER A 56 -0.57 -41.26 3.69
N ARG A 57 0.00 -41.19 4.90
CA ARG A 57 0.56 -42.35 5.59
C ARG A 57 -0.48 -43.45 5.80
N GLY A 58 -1.68 -43.09 6.26
CA GLY A 58 -2.77 -44.06 6.44
C GLY A 58 -3.16 -44.76 5.13
N LEU A 59 -3.12 -44.05 4.00
CA LEU A 59 -3.33 -44.64 2.68
C LEU A 59 -2.18 -45.58 2.27
N THR A 60 -0.93 -45.17 2.46
CA THR A 60 0.24 -46.00 2.14
C THR A 60 0.26 -47.28 2.98
N GLU A 61 0.01 -47.18 4.30
CA GLU A 61 -0.02 -48.31 5.22
C GLU A 61 -1.15 -49.30 4.89
N SER A 62 -2.35 -48.79 4.58
CA SER A 62 -3.48 -49.66 4.22
C SER A 62 -3.29 -50.34 2.87
N ALA A 63 -2.68 -49.67 1.88
CA ALA A 63 -2.31 -50.27 0.61
C ALA A 63 -1.26 -51.37 0.79
N PHE A 64 -0.23 -51.12 1.59
CA PHE A 64 0.80 -52.09 1.95
C PHE A 64 0.21 -53.31 2.68
N ALA A 65 -0.64 -53.08 3.69
CA ALA A 65 -1.29 -54.15 4.43
C ALA A 65 -2.21 -55.00 3.53
N ASN A 66 -2.97 -54.39 2.62
CA ASN A 66 -3.82 -55.10 1.67
C ASN A 66 -2.98 -55.99 0.74
N GLN A 67 -1.86 -55.48 0.26
CA GLN A 67 -0.97 -56.19 -0.66
C GLN A 67 -0.35 -57.44 0.00
N ILE A 68 0.12 -57.34 1.25
CA ILE A 68 0.70 -58.49 1.99
C ILE A 68 -0.35 -59.54 2.37
N LEU A 69 -1.61 -59.15 2.58
CA LEU A 69 -2.67 -60.12 2.91
C LEU A 69 -3.07 -61.00 1.72
N HIS A 70 -2.84 -60.56 0.48
CA HIS A 70 -3.27 -61.28 -0.73
C HIS A 70 -2.14 -62.06 -1.43
N GLU A 71 -0.87 -61.79 -1.11
CA GLU A 71 0.29 -62.49 -1.66
C GLU A 71 1.25 -62.96 -0.56
N GLU A 72 1.72 -64.21 -0.66
CA GLU A 72 2.72 -64.77 0.26
C GLU A 72 4.13 -64.31 -0.18
N TYR A 73 4.56 -63.18 0.36
CA TYR A 73 5.86 -62.59 0.04
C TYR A 73 6.99 -63.14 0.93
N ASP A 74 8.19 -63.24 0.37
CA ASP A 74 9.41 -63.47 1.15
C ASP A 74 9.81 -62.22 1.96
N ALA A 75 10.67 -62.42 2.98
CA ALA A 75 11.13 -61.33 3.85
C ALA A 75 11.88 -60.23 3.08
N ALA A 76 12.55 -60.58 1.97
CA ALA A 76 13.27 -59.63 1.14
C ALA A 76 12.31 -58.70 0.36
N THR A 77 11.19 -59.22 -0.11
CA THR A 77 10.17 -58.47 -0.84
C THR A 77 9.39 -57.56 0.10
N ILE A 78 9.03 -58.03 1.30
CA ILE A 78 8.38 -57.20 2.34
C ILE A 78 9.26 -55.99 2.68
N LYS A 79 10.58 -56.21 2.85
CA LYS A 79 11.52 -55.11 3.11
C LYS A 79 11.57 -54.10 1.96
N ARG A 80 11.61 -54.55 0.70
CA ARG A 80 11.60 -53.65 -0.46
C ARG A 80 10.31 -52.84 -0.58
N LEU A 81 9.16 -53.45 -0.28
CA LEU A 81 7.86 -52.77 -0.28
C LEU A 81 7.79 -51.71 0.82
N GLN A 82 8.33 -52.00 2.01
CA GLN A 82 8.41 -51.04 3.10
C GLN A 82 9.33 -49.86 2.74
N GLU A 83 10.52 -50.12 2.18
CA GLU A 83 11.43 -49.07 1.70
C GLU A 83 10.78 -48.20 0.61
N ALA A 84 9.96 -48.79 -0.26
CA ALA A 84 9.20 -48.04 -1.27
C ALA A 84 8.11 -47.17 -0.65
N ALA A 85 7.36 -47.69 0.33
CA ALA A 85 6.35 -46.93 1.08
C ALA A 85 6.96 -45.73 1.81
N GLU A 86 8.07 -45.93 2.51
CA GLU A 86 8.80 -44.85 3.21
C GLU A 86 9.34 -43.79 2.22
N ALA A 87 9.78 -44.22 1.03
CA ALA A 87 10.22 -43.30 0.00
C ALA A 87 9.07 -42.45 -0.56
N GLU A 88 7.86 -43.02 -0.73
CA GLU A 88 6.67 -42.28 -1.13
C GLU A 88 6.22 -41.28 -0.06
N ASP A 89 6.16 -41.68 1.20
CA ASP A 89 5.84 -40.77 2.30
C ASP A 89 6.83 -39.60 2.38
N ARG A 90 8.13 -39.89 2.19
CA ARG A 90 9.17 -38.85 2.12
C ARG A 90 8.97 -37.92 0.92
N ARG A 91 8.58 -38.43 -0.25
CA ARG A 91 8.25 -37.61 -1.42
C ARG A 91 7.09 -36.68 -1.13
N VAL A 92 6.03 -37.18 -0.49
CA VAL A 92 4.86 -36.39 -0.08
C VAL A 92 5.27 -35.29 0.89
N LEU A 93 6.06 -35.60 1.93
CA LEU A 93 6.56 -34.61 2.89
C LEU A 93 7.39 -33.51 2.22
N VAL A 94 8.32 -33.88 1.33
CA VAL A 94 9.11 -32.91 0.57
C VAL A 94 8.22 -32.04 -0.31
N ALA A 95 7.22 -32.62 -0.98
CA ALA A 95 6.27 -31.88 -1.80
C ALA A 95 5.44 -30.88 -0.96
N ILE A 96 5.00 -31.27 0.25
CA ILE A 96 4.29 -30.37 1.18
C ILE A 96 5.19 -29.20 1.57
N ILE A 97 6.43 -29.46 2.02
CA ILE A 97 7.36 -28.40 2.45
C ILE A 97 7.66 -27.43 1.30
N LEU A 98 7.97 -27.95 0.12
CA LEU A 98 8.24 -27.13 -1.06
C LEU A 98 6.99 -26.34 -1.49
N GLY A 99 5.81 -26.94 -1.42
CA GLY A 99 4.53 -26.29 -1.71
C GLY A 99 4.24 -25.14 -0.75
N ILE A 100 4.42 -25.35 0.55
CA ILE A 100 4.27 -24.31 1.58
C ILE A 100 5.26 -23.18 1.34
N ALA A 101 6.55 -23.50 1.13
CA ALA A 101 7.58 -22.50 0.87
C ALA A 101 7.27 -21.66 -0.39
N ALA A 102 6.88 -22.31 -1.49
CA ALA A 102 6.49 -21.64 -2.72
C ALA A 102 5.27 -20.73 -2.53
N LEU A 103 4.24 -21.22 -1.82
CA LEU A 103 3.04 -20.44 -1.50
C LEU A 103 3.37 -19.22 -0.63
N SER A 104 4.18 -19.40 0.42
CA SER A 104 4.59 -18.30 1.29
C SER A 104 5.38 -17.22 0.55
N VAL A 105 6.28 -17.61 -0.36
CA VAL A 105 7.01 -16.67 -1.22
C VAL A 105 6.06 -15.94 -2.16
N ALA A 106 5.15 -16.65 -2.82
CA ALA A 106 4.17 -16.06 -3.74
C ALA A 106 3.26 -15.03 -3.03
N LEU A 107 2.75 -15.38 -1.85
CA LEU A 107 1.94 -14.47 -1.03
C LEU A 107 2.75 -13.29 -0.48
N GLY A 108 4.00 -13.52 -0.07
CA GLY A 108 4.90 -12.44 0.37
C GLY A 108 5.15 -11.42 -0.74
N LEU A 109 5.48 -11.89 -1.95
CA LEU A 109 5.68 -11.03 -3.12
C LEU A 109 4.40 -10.29 -3.52
N THR A 110 3.26 -11.00 -3.56
CA THR A 110 1.96 -10.39 -3.88
C THR A 110 1.58 -9.34 -2.84
N GLY A 111 1.74 -9.65 -1.55
CA GLY A 111 1.48 -8.73 -0.45
C GLY A 111 2.34 -7.47 -0.55
N ILE A 112 3.61 -7.60 -0.96
CA ILE A 112 4.49 -6.46 -1.20
C ILE A 112 3.97 -5.58 -2.35
N VAL A 113 3.58 -6.18 -3.47
CA VAL A 113 3.06 -5.45 -4.64
C VAL A 113 1.77 -4.71 -4.31
N VAL A 114 0.85 -5.36 -3.60
CA VAL A 114 -0.44 -4.77 -3.19
C VAL A 114 -0.21 -3.64 -2.18
N SER A 115 0.65 -3.84 -1.18
CA SER A 115 0.91 -2.83 -0.14
C SER A 115 1.40 -1.49 -0.71
N HIS A 116 2.14 -1.51 -1.82
CA HIS A 116 2.62 -0.30 -2.48
C HIS A 116 1.47 0.62 -2.93
N LYS A 117 0.32 0.05 -3.35
CA LYS A 117 -0.84 0.82 -3.81
C LYS A 117 -1.58 1.56 -2.68
N VAL A 118 -1.24 1.26 -1.42
CA VAL A 118 -1.83 1.89 -0.23
C VAL A 118 -0.81 2.77 0.48
N VAL A 119 0.38 2.25 0.77
CA VAL A 119 1.40 2.96 1.58
C VAL A 119 1.93 4.20 0.87
N GLY A 120 2.18 4.11 -0.45
CA GLY A 120 2.65 5.24 -1.26
C GLY A 120 1.69 6.43 -1.23
N PRO A 121 0.40 6.26 -1.61
CA PRO A 121 -0.57 7.34 -1.55
C PRO A 121 -0.85 7.80 -0.11
N ALA A 122 -0.80 6.91 0.89
CA ALA A 122 -0.99 7.30 2.30
C ALA A 122 0.10 8.26 2.77
N TYR A 123 1.37 7.96 2.47
CA TYR A 123 2.49 8.83 2.79
C TYR A 123 2.36 10.20 2.10
N LYS A 124 1.95 10.20 0.83
CA LYS A 124 1.72 11.45 0.10
C LYS A 124 0.59 12.26 0.74
N LEU A 125 -0.53 11.63 1.08
CA LEU A 125 -1.64 12.31 1.73
C LEU A 125 -1.23 12.94 3.05
N ARG A 126 -0.42 12.25 3.87
CA ARG A 126 0.17 12.81 5.09
C ARG A 126 0.97 14.08 4.82
N LEU A 127 1.85 14.07 3.82
CA LEU A 127 2.65 15.25 3.49
C LEU A 127 1.77 16.45 3.10
N LEU A 128 0.71 16.21 2.32
CA LEU A 128 -0.23 17.25 1.93
C LEU A 128 -1.04 17.76 3.13
N MET A 129 -1.43 16.88 4.05
CA MET A 129 -2.08 17.26 5.30
C MET A 129 -1.18 18.12 6.18
N ASP A 130 0.12 17.81 6.25
CA ASP A 130 1.11 18.61 6.99
C ASP A 130 1.27 20.02 6.37
N GLU A 131 1.19 20.15 5.03
CA GLU A 131 1.16 21.45 4.36
C GLU A 131 -0.08 22.28 4.71
N VAL A 132 -1.27 21.66 4.68
CA VAL A 132 -2.53 22.30 5.07
C VAL A 132 -2.51 22.71 6.54
N ALA A 133 -1.97 21.86 7.42
CA ALA A 133 -1.78 22.17 8.84
C ALA A 133 -0.83 23.37 9.05
N GLY A 134 0.13 23.56 8.14
CA GLY A 134 0.98 24.76 8.08
C GLY A 134 0.31 26.01 7.51
N GLY A 135 -1.01 25.98 7.24
CA GLY A 135 -1.78 27.09 6.69
C GLY A 135 -1.69 27.25 5.17
N LYS A 136 -0.99 26.35 4.46
CA LYS A 136 -0.87 26.39 3.00
C LYS A 136 -2.08 25.71 2.38
N LEU A 137 -3.07 26.51 1.99
CA LEU A 137 -4.24 25.97 1.30
C LEU A 137 -3.97 25.70 -0.18
N HIS A 138 -2.93 26.27 -0.80
CA HIS A 138 -2.57 25.98 -2.19
C HIS A 138 -1.76 24.68 -2.32
N VAL A 139 -2.39 23.55 -2.04
CA VAL A 139 -1.80 22.23 -2.27
C VAL A 139 -1.94 21.84 -3.74
N ALA A 140 -0.80 21.66 -4.41
CA ALA A 140 -0.71 21.18 -5.78
C ALA A 140 -0.27 19.71 -5.79
N GLY A 141 -1.20 18.79 -5.98
CA GLY A 141 -0.89 17.37 -6.07
C GLY A 141 -2.10 16.56 -6.48
N ARG A 142 -1.87 15.40 -7.11
CA ARG A 142 -2.89 14.35 -7.31
C ARG A 142 -2.31 12.99 -6.97
N LEU A 143 -3.15 12.06 -6.51
CA LEU A 143 -2.75 10.65 -6.40
C LEU A 143 -2.63 10.01 -7.79
N ARG A 144 -1.87 8.91 -7.89
CA ARG A 144 -1.67 8.21 -9.17
C ARG A 144 -2.92 7.41 -9.51
N LYS A 145 -3.28 7.35 -10.79
CA LYS A 145 -4.38 6.50 -11.26
C LYS A 145 -4.12 5.05 -10.84
N GLY A 146 -5.06 4.44 -10.13
CA GLY A 146 -4.96 3.06 -9.62
C GLY A 146 -4.43 2.90 -8.19
N ASP A 147 -4.17 4.00 -7.48
CA ASP A 147 -3.96 4.02 -6.03
C ASP A 147 -5.30 3.75 -5.30
N GLU A 148 -5.28 3.04 -4.18
CA GLU A 148 -6.51 2.66 -3.46
C GLU A 148 -7.15 3.82 -2.68
N LEU A 149 -6.37 4.87 -2.36
CA LEU A 149 -6.82 6.00 -1.54
C LEU A 149 -7.39 7.17 -2.36
N GLN A 150 -7.80 6.93 -3.60
CA GLN A 150 -8.33 7.97 -4.48
C GLN A 150 -9.58 8.67 -3.91
N SER A 151 -10.55 7.91 -3.40
CA SER A 151 -11.77 8.49 -2.81
C SER A 151 -11.50 9.30 -1.54
N VAL A 152 -10.50 8.90 -0.75
CA VAL A 152 -10.04 9.66 0.42
C VAL A 152 -9.40 10.96 -0.04
N PHE A 153 -8.60 10.91 -1.10
CA PHE A 153 -7.96 12.08 -1.69
C PHE A 153 -8.98 13.05 -2.30
N GLU A 154 -10.02 12.56 -2.98
CA GLU A 154 -11.13 13.39 -3.49
C GLU A 154 -11.86 14.12 -2.35
N SER A 155 -12.15 13.42 -1.25
CA SER A 155 -12.73 14.04 -0.04
C SER A 155 -11.80 15.10 0.56
N PHE A 156 -10.49 14.84 0.55
CA PHE A 156 -9.48 15.79 1.02
C PHE A 156 -9.35 17.03 0.11
N GLU A 157 -9.42 16.87 -1.21
CA GLU A 157 -9.48 17.99 -2.16
C GLU A 157 -10.72 18.86 -1.92
N ALA A 158 -11.89 18.24 -1.77
CA ALA A 158 -13.13 18.96 -1.47
C ALA A 158 -13.04 19.76 -0.16
N MET A 159 -12.41 19.19 0.88
CA MET A 159 -12.13 19.90 2.13
C MET A 159 -11.23 21.11 1.92
N ILE A 160 -10.13 20.97 1.17
CA ILE A 160 -9.22 22.09 0.87
C ILE A 160 -9.95 23.18 0.09
N ASP A 161 -10.76 22.81 -0.90
CA ASP A 161 -11.49 23.78 -1.72
C ASP A 161 -12.53 24.54 -0.91
N ALA A 162 -13.22 23.88 0.05
CA ALA A 162 -14.08 24.56 1.00
C ALA A 162 -13.32 25.58 1.87
N LEU A 163 -12.17 25.17 2.43
CA LEU A 163 -11.30 26.06 3.21
C LEU A 163 -10.80 27.25 2.38
N ARG A 164 -10.41 27.02 1.13
CA ARG A 164 -9.98 28.09 0.20
C ARG A 164 -11.11 29.07 -0.08
N ALA A 165 -12.30 28.56 -0.37
CA ALA A 165 -13.46 29.39 -0.67
C ALA A 165 -13.84 30.27 0.53
N GLU A 166 -13.77 29.73 1.74
CA GLU A 166 -14.01 30.49 2.97
C GLU A 166 -12.94 31.58 3.16
N ARG A 167 -11.65 31.23 3.04
CA ARG A 167 -10.56 32.22 3.15
C ARG A 167 -10.60 33.29 2.06
N ALA A 168 -11.01 32.95 0.84
CA ALA A 168 -11.18 33.92 -0.23
C ALA A 168 -12.27 34.95 0.10
N ARG A 169 -13.41 34.51 0.65
CA ARG A 169 -14.48 35.41 1.11
C ARG A 169 -14.02 36.33 2.24
N ASP A 170 -13.28 35.79 3.21
CA ASP A 170 -12.72 36.59 4.31
C ASP A 170 -11.79 37.68 3.78
N VAL A 171 -10.91 37.36 2.83
CA VAL A 171 -9.99 38.31 2.21
C VAL A 171 -10.75 39.39 1.44
N GLU A 172 -11.72 39.01 0.60
CA GLU A 172 -12.54 39.95 -0.16
C GLU A 172 -13.27 40.95 0.75
N GLU A 173 -13.81 40.49 1.87
CA GLU A 173 -14.53 41.33 2.83
C GLU A 173 -13.60 42.27 3.62
N LEU A 174 -12.39 41.81 3.94
CA LEU A 174 -11.34 42.66 4.50
C LEU A 174 -10.85 43.71 3.50
N GLU A 175 -10.66 43.35 2.23
CA GLU A 175 -10.30 44.30 1.17
C GLU A 175 -11.38 45.37 0.99
N ALA A 176 -12.65 44.97 1.02
CA ALA A 176 -13.78 45.90 1.00
C ALA A 176 -13.82 46.82 2.24
N ALA A 177 -13.46 46.32 3.42
CA ALA A 177 -13.31 47.14 4.62
C ALA A 177 -12.19 48.17 4.49
N VAL A 178 -11.04 47.78 3.93
CA VAL A 178 -9.92 48.69 3.65
C VAL A 178 -10.31 49.77 2.65
N ALA A 179 -11.08 49.44 1.61
CA ALA A 179 -11.60 50.40 0.65
C ALA A 179 -12.58 51.39 1.31
N ALA A 180 -13.54 50.90 2.09
CA ALA A 180 -14.49 51.73 2.82
C ALA A 180 -13.79 52.71 3.79
N ALA A 181 -12.73 52.25 4.48
CA ALA A 181 -11.94 53.11 5.36
C ALA A 181 -11.31 54.30 4.62
N ARG A 182 -10.87 54.09 3.37
CA ARG A 182 -10.23 55.12 2.53
C ARG A 182 -11.24 56.13 1.99
N GLU A 183 -12.46 55.71 1.69
CA GLU A 183 -13.47 56.54 1.02
C GLU A 183 -14.49 57.19 1.98
N GLN A 184 -14.93 56.45 3.00
CA GLN A 184 -16.10 56.79 3.83
C GLN A 184 -15.74 56.96 5.31
N GLY A 185 -14.47 56.79 5.67
CA GLY A 185 -13.99 56.87 7.04
C GLY A 185 -14.08 55.56 7.82
N THR A 186 -13.62 55.58 9.06
CA THR A 186 -13.35 54.36 9.84
C THR A 186 -14.60 53.65 10.38
N GLU A 187 -15.73 54.34 10.54
CA GLU A 187 -16.96 53.72 11.06
C GLU A 187 -17.52 52.63 10.14
N ALA A 188 -17.63 52.91 8.84
CA ALA A 188 -18.12 51.94 7.86
C ALA A 188 -17.18 50.74 7.69
N ALA A 189 -15.87 50.95 7.86
CA ALA A 189 -14.87 49.88 7.83
C ALA A 189 -14.94 48.98 9.08
N LEU A 190 -15.18 49.57 10.26
CA LEU A 190 -15.23 48.86 11.52
C LEU A 190 -16.35 47.80 11.52
N GLU A 191 -17.53 48.13 10.98
CA GLU A 191 -18.64 47.18 10.87
C GLU A 191 -18.24 45.91 10.07
N ARG A 192 -17.59 46.09 8.91
CA ARG A 192 -17.15 44.97 8.07
C ARG A 192 -16.07 44.12 8.74
N VAL A 193 -15.10 44.74 9.41
CA VAL A 193 -14.07 43.99 10.15
C VAL A 193 -14.69 43.18 11.29
N LEU A 194 -15.68 43.73 11.99
CA LEU A 194 -16.40 43.00 13.05
C LEU A 194 -17.19 41.80 12.49
N GLN A 195 -17.80 41.93 11.30
CA GLN A 195 -18.47 40.81 10.65
C GLN A 195 -17.51 39.66 10.35
N VAL A 196 -16.35 39.94 9.73
CA VAL A 196 -15.32 38.92 9.48
C VAL A 196 -14.81 38.32 10.79
N SER A 197 -14.53 39.14 11.81
CA SER A 197 -14.07 38.65 13.11
C SER A 197 -15.09 37.73 13.80
N ASN A 198 -16.38 38.04 13.72
CA ASN A 198 -17.43 37.22 14.33
C ASN A 198 -17.58 35.90 13.58
N ARG A 199 -17.52 35.91 12.25
CA ARG A 199 -17.52 34.68 11.44
C ARG A 199 -16.33 33.78 11.77
N MET A 200 -15.11 34.33 11.80
CA MET A 200 -13.92 33.57 12.16
C MET A 200 -14.04 32.97 13.56
N ARG A 201 -14.56 33.71 14.55
CA ARG A 201 -14.81 33.16 15.90
C ARG A 201 -15.81 32.01 15.90
N ALA A 202 -16.90 32.13 15.15
CA ALA A 202 -17.91 31.08 15.06
C ALA A 202 -17.38 29.75 14.49
N THR A 203 -16.24 29.76 13.79
CA THR A 203 -15.59 28.53 13.28
C THR A 203 -14.61 27.89 14.27
N LEU A 204 -14.28 28.57 15.37
CA LEU A 204 -13.32 28.11 16.39
C LEU A 204 -14.00 27.46 17.61
N ASP A 205 -15.31 27.71 17.80
CA ASP A 205 -16.13 27.22 18.90
C ASP A 205 -16.91 25.94 18.51
#